data_AF-A0A318SVB8-F1
#
_entry.id   AF-A0A318SVB8-F1
#
_cell.length_a   1.000
_cell.length_b   1.000
_cell.length_c   1.000
_cell.angle_alpha   90.00
_cell.angle_beta   90.00
_cell.angle_gamma   90.00
#
_symmetry.space_group_name_H-M   'P 1'
#
loop_
_entity.id
_entity.type
_entity.pdbx_description
1 polymer ?
#
loop_
_entity_poly.entity_id
_entity_poly.type
_entity_poly.pdbx_seq_one_letter_code
_entity_poly.pdbx_strand_id
1 'polypeptide(L)'
;MEPDAIEADAVVTPEGAADLGAHTLAHDQTGAGMPQLDFNYYPNLIFWLVIALVAIYFILSRFALPRIGAVLAERSGTITNDLAAAEELRGRAADAEKAYDKALADARTEANAIVAEAKAEIQVELDAEMAKADARIAEKTAESEAAIAEIKAGATENVSIVARDVAREIVTALGGEADGSAVDQAVDDKMGARA
;
A
#
# COMPACT_ATOMS: atom_id res chain seq x y z
N MET A 1 -47.42 -52.35 41.16
CA MET A 1 -48.48 -53.29 41.54
C MET A 1 -49.76 -52.50 41.56
N GLU A 2 -50.59 -52.67 40.53
CA GLU A 2 -52.03 -52.40 40.59
C GLU A 2 -52.63 -53.13 41.80
N PRO A 3 -53.75 -52.68 42.43
CA PRO A 3 -55.00 -52.44 41.67
C PRO A 3 -56.02 -51.41 42.21
N ASP A 4 -57.04 -51.19 41.37
CA ASP A 4 -58.49 -51.07 41.65
C ASP A 4 -59.06 -50.47 42.96
N ALA A 5 -59.76 -49.34 42.75
CA ALA A 5 -61.23 -49.21 42.85
C ALA A 5 -61.97 -49.04 44.21
N ILE A 6 -63.23 -48.58 44.01
CA ILE A 6 -64.42 -48.58 44.88
C ILE A 6 -64.71 -47.31 45.69
N GLU A 7 -65.80 -46.63 45.30
CA GLU A 7 -66.57 -45.69 46.12
C GLU A 7 -67.39 -46.45 47.18
N ALA A 8 -67.51 -45.93 48.41
CA ALA A 8 -68.73 -46.06 49.22
C ALA A 8 -68.71 -45.22 50.53
N ASP A 9 -69.74 -44.39 50.65
CA ASP A 9 -70.60 -44.12 51.82
C ASP A 9 -70.12 -43.40 53.11
N ALA A 10 -70.86 -42.33 53.39
CA ALA A 10 -71.37 -41.77 54.66
C ALA A 10 -70.60 -41.81 56.00
N VAL A 11 -70.45 -40.60 56.55
CA VAL A 11 -70.68 -40.20 57.97
C VAL A 11 -69.67 -40.65 59.05
N VAL A 12 -69.03 -39.65 59.70
CA VAL A 12 -69.16 -39.31 61.14
C VAL A 12 -68.50 -37.93 61.40
N THR A 13 -69.32 -36.96 61.83
CA THR A 13 -68.95 -35.79 62.66
C THR A 13 -69.22 -36.14 64.15
N PRO A 14 -68.80 -35.41 65.20
CA PRO A 14 -68.33 -34.01 65.31
C PRO A 14 -66.93 -33.94 66.02
N GLU A 15 -66.45 -32.91 66.74
CA GLU A 15 -66.95 -31.61 67.22
C GLU A 15 -65.80 -30.61 67.50
N GLY A 16 -66.11 -29.34 67.78
CA GLY A 16 -65.14 -28.34 68.28
C GLY A 16 -65.55 -26.90 68.00
N ALA A 17 -66.17 -26.22 68.96
CA ALA A 17 -66.88 -24.96 68.75
C ALA A 17 -66.05 -23.69 69.02
N ALA A 18 -66.58 -22.56 68.50
CA ALA A 18 -66.27 -21.16 68.85
C ALA A 18 -64.86 -20.63 68.49
N ASP A 19 -64.66 -19.37 68.12
CA ASP A 19 -65.53 -18.25 67.70
C ASP A 19 -64.60 -17.22 67.02
N LEU A 20 -65.12 -16.38 66.11
CA LEU A 20 -64.68 -14.99 65.84
C LEU A 20 -65.32 -14.45 64.54
N GLY A 21 -66.28 -13.54 64.68
CA GLY A 21 -66.43 -12.42 63.74
C GLY A 21 -67.39 -12.57 62.56
N ALA A 22 -68.63 -13.01 62.79
CA ALA A 22 -69.70 -12.87 61.80
C ALA A 22 -70.11 -11.39 61.62
N HIS A 23 -69.51 -10.68 60.66
CA HIS A 23 -69.98 -9.35 60.26
C HIS A 23 -71.16 -9.49 59.28
N THR A 24 -72.37 -9.55 59.82
CA THR A 24 -73.61 -9.66 59.04
C THR A 24 -73.90 -8.36 58.27
N LEU A 25 -73.66 -8.36 56.96
CA LEU A 25 -74.18 -7.33 56.07
C LEU A 25 -75.61 -7.68 55.68
N ALA A 26 -76.57 -7.15 56.44
CA ALA A 26 -77.99 -7.23 56.10
C ALA A 26 -78.26 -6.56 54.74
N HIS A 27 -78.86 -7.30 53.81
CA HIS A 27 -79.40 -6.75 52.56
C HIS A 27 -80.79 -6.17 52.84
N ASP A 28 -80.92 -4.84 52.76
CA ASP A 28 -82.23 -4.19 52.66
C ASP A 28 -82.64 -4.07 51.18
N GLN A 29 -83.93 -4.20 50.89
CA GLN A 29 -84.45 -4.50 49.56
C GLN A 29 -85.06 -3.27 48.87
N THR A 30 -84.53 -2.90 47.70
CA THR A 30 -85.35 -2.33 46.60
C THR A 30 -84.65 -2.50 45.25
N GLY A 31 -85.38 -3.04 44.26
CA GLY A 31 -84.97 -3.01 42.84
C GLY A 31 -84.55 -4.36 42.26
N ALA A 32 -85.37 -4.92 41.38
CA ALA A 32 -85.04 -6.13 40.63
C ALA A 32 -84.06 -5.81 39.49
N GLY A 33 -82.82 -6.29 39.62
CA GLY A 33 -81.78 -6.24 38.61
C GLY A 33 -80.64 -7.18 39.00
N MET A 34 -79.83 -7.63 38.03
CA MET A 34 -78.60 -8.36 38.37
C MET A 34 -77.70 -7.46 39.24
N PRO A 35 -77.05 -7.97 40.30
CA PRO A 35 -76.29 -7.13 41.26
C PRO A 35 -75.15 -6.32 40.63
N GLN A 36 -74.68 -6.67 39.42
CA GLN A 36 -73.76 -5.85 38.60
C GLN A 36 -74.34 -4.51 38.09
N LEU A 37 -75.67 -4.34 38.09
CA LEU A 37 -76.37 -3.17 37.51
C LEU A 37 -76.97 -2.25 38.59
N ASP A 38 -76.59 -2.42 39.86
CA ASP A 38 -76.95 -1.47 40.91
C ASP A 38 -76.12 -0.17 40.77
N PHE A 39 -76.78 0.85 40.23
CA PHE A 39 -76.21 2.19 40.03
C PHE A 39 -75.77 2.88 41.32
N ASN A 40 -76.20 2.42 42.50
CA ASN A 40 -75.86 3.06 43.78
C ASN A 40 -74.35 2.94 44.11
N TYR A 41 -73.67 1.90 43.59
CA TYR A 41 -72.22 1.73 43.73
C TYR A 41 -71.39 2.47 42.65
N TYR A 42 -72.02 2.89 41.55
CA TYR A 42 -71.31 3.45 40.40
C TYR A 42 -70.58 4.77 40.72
N PRO A 43 -71.12 5.72 41.52
CA PRO A 43 -70.40 6.93 41.89
C PRO A 43 -69.07 6.66 42.62
N ASN A 44 -69.04 5.66 43.52
CA ASN A 44 -67.83 5.28 44.26
C ASN A 44 -66.79 4.62 43.34
N LEU A 45 -67.24 3.69 42.48
CA LEU A 45 -66.38 3.06 41.46
C LEU A 45 -65.80 4.09 40.48
N ILE A 46 -66.61 5.03 40.00
CA ILE A 46 -66.18 6.11 39.11
C ILE A 46 -65.19 7.05 39.82
N PHE A 47 -65.42 7.39 41.09
CA PHE A 47 -64.50 8.21 41.88
C PHE A 47 -63.11 7.58 41.98
N TRP A 48 -63.03 6.29 42.37
CA TRP A 48 -61.74 5.58 42.42
C TRP A 48 -61.12 5.34 41.04
N LEU A 49 -61.92 5.10 40.01
CA LEU A 49 -61.45 4.99 38.62
C LEU A 49 -60.81 6.30 38.16
N VAL A 50 -61.43 7.45 38.43
CA VAL A 50 -60.86 8.77 38.10
C VAL A 50 -59.56 9.02 38.88
N ILE A 51 -59.52 8.71 40.17
CA ILE A 51 -58.28 8.82 40.98
C ILE A 51 -57.17 7.93 40.42
N ALA A 52 -57.46 6.67 40.11
CA ALA A 52 -56.49 5.74 39.55
C ALA A 52 -56.00 6.17 38.16
N LEU A 53 -56.91 6.63 37.30
CA LEU A 53 -56.58 7.16 35.97
C LEU A 53 -55.66 8.40 36.08
N VAL A 54 -55.98 9.35 36.96
CA VAL A 54 -55.16 10.55 37.18
C VAL A 54 -53.79 10.18 37.77
N ALA A 55 -53.73 9.25 38.73
CA ALA A 55 -52.47 8.78 39.30
C ALA A 55 -51.58 8.10 38.24
N ILE A 56 -52.14 7.20 37.42
CA ILE A 56 -51.41 6.55 36.31
C ILE A 56 -50.97 7.59 35.27
N TYR A 57 -51.84 8.54 34.91
CA TYR A 57 -51.51 9.62 33.99
C TYR A 57 -50.34 10.48 34.49
N PHE A 58 -50.31 10.83 35.78
CA PHE A 58 -49.19 11.56 36.39
C PHE A 58 -47.90 10.74 36.39
N ILE A 59 -47.96 9.45 36.70
CA ILE A 59 -46.79 8.55 36.67
C ILE A 59 -46.24 8.43 35.23
N LEU A 60 -47.10 8.19 34.24
CA LEU A 60 -46.69 8.04 32.85
C LEU A 60 -46.11 9.33 32.29
N SER A 61 -46.80 10.46 32.47
CA SER A 61 -46.34 11.77 31.97
C SER A 61 -45.07 12.24 32.66
N ARG A 62 -44.90 12.04 33.97
CA ARG A 62 -43.77 12.58 34.72
C ARG A 62 -42.55 11.65 34.83
N PHE A 63 -42.72 10.33 34.67
CA PHE A 63 -41.63 9.34 34.83
C PHE A 63 -41.43 8.43 33.62
N ALA A 64 -42.49 7.83 33.06
CA ALA A 64 -42.32 6.82 32.00
C ALA A 64 -41.92 7.45 30.65
N LEU A 65 -42.72 8.41 30.16
CA LEU A 65 -42.46 9.12 28.90
C LEU A 65 -41.08 9.81 28.87
N PRO A 66 -40.65 10.60 29.88
CA PRO A 66 -39.33 11.23 29.83
C PRO A 66 -38.17 10.23 29.86
N ARG A 67 -38.31 9.06 30.51
CA ARG A 67 -37.26 8.02 30.47
C ARG A 67 -37.14 7.37 29.10
N ILE A 68 -38.26 7.06 28.44
CA ILE A 68 -38.27 6.51 27.08
C ILE A 68 -37.71 7.54 26.09
N GLY A 69 -38.11 8.81 26.23
CA GLY A 69 -37.58 9.91 25.42
C GLY A 69 -36.07 10.09 25.58
N ALA A 70 -35.53 9.99 26.80
CA ALA A 70 -34.09 10.08 27.05
C ALA A 70 -33.30 8.96 26.35
N VAL A 71 -33.73 7.70 26.45
CA VAL A 71 -33.05 6.57 25.79
C VAL A 71 -33.13 6.66 24.26
N LEU A 72 -34.25 7.16 23.72
CA LEU A 72 -34.38 7.37 22.28
C LEU A 72 -33.46 8.51 21.80
N ALA A 73 -33.42 9.63 22.54
CA ALA A 73 -32.53 10.76 22.24
C ALA A 73 -31.05 10.37 22.34
N GLU A 74 -30.67 9.57 23.33
CA GLU A 74 -29.32 9.00 23.47
C GLU A 74 -28.96 8.17 22.23
N ARG A 75 -29.80 7.21 21.84
CA ARG A 75 -29.56 6.36 20.65
C ARG A 75 -29.48 7.16 19.37
N SER A 76 -30.39 8.11 19.15
CA SER A 76 -30.35 9.00 17.98
C SER A 76 -29.08 9.86 17.99
N GLY A 77 -28.68 10.38 19.15
CA GLY A 77 -27.43 11.14 19.32
C GLY A 77 -26.19 10.32 18.98
N THR A 78 -26.07 9.09 19.49
CA THR A 78 -24.98 8.16 19.17
C THR A 78 -24.95 7.86 17.67
N ILE A 79 -26.09 7.50 17.05
CA ILE A 79 -26.15 7.21 15.61
C ILE A 79 -25.72 8.43 14.78
N THR A 80 -26.17 9.64 15.12
CA THR A 80 -25.76 10.86 14.42
C THR A 80 -24.27 11.17 14.61
N ASN A 81 -23.74 10.99 15.81
CA ASN A 81 -22.33 11.17 16.11
C ASN A 81 -21.44 10.17 15.35
N ASP A 82 -21.82 8.89 15.36
CA ASP A 82 -21.07 7.81 14.70
C ASP A 82 -21.12 7.96 13.17
N LEU A 83 -22.25 8.42 12.62
CA LEU A 83 -22.36 8.78 11.20
C LEU A 83 -21.46 9.95 10.85
N ALA A 84 -21.47 11.04 11.63
CA ALA A 84 -20.61 12.20 11.40
C ALA A 84 -19.12 11.82 11.50
N ALA A 85 -18.73 11.01 12.49
CA ALA A 85 -17.37 10.50 12.62
C ALA A 85 -16.97 9.58 11.45
N ALA A 86 -17.88 8.75 10.95
CA ALA A 86 -17.64 7.90 9.79
C ALA A 86 -17.49 8.71 8.48
N GLU A 87 -18.30 9.76 8.29
CA GLU A 87 -18.18 10.69 7.16
C GLU A 87 -16.88 11.49 7.23
N GLU A 88 -16.48 11.97 8.41
CA GLU A 88 -15.22 12.68 8.64
C GLU A 88 -14.00 11.77 8.37
N LEU A 89 -14.01 10.53 8.87
CA LEU A 89 -12.97 9.54 8.61
C LEU A 89 -12.91 9.16 7.12
N ARG A 90 -14.05 9.05 6.45
CA ARG A 90 -14.11 8.81 5.00
C ARG A 90 -13.56 9.99 4.20
N GLY A 91 -13.85 11.22 4.60
CA GLY A 91 -13.27 12.44 4.02
C GLY A 91 -11.75 12.45 4.18
N ARG A 92 -11.26 12.26 5.41
CA ARG A 92 -9.82 12.18 5.71
C ARG A 92 -9.12 11.06 4.93
N ALA A 93 -9.75 9.90 4.76
CA ALA A 93 -9.21 8.81 3.95
C ALA A 93 -9.10 9.18 2.47
N ALA A 94 -10.16 9.77 1.89
CA ALA A 94 -10.16 10.19 0.48
C ALA A 94 -9.16 11.34 0.19
N ASP A 95 -8.93 12.23 1.15
CA ASP A 95 -7.93 13.29 0.99
C ASP A 95 -6.49 12.76 1.20
N ALA A 96 -6.30 11.78 2.08
CA ALA A 96 -5.03 11.06 2.22
C ALA A 96 -4.69 10.24 0.96
N GLU A 97 -5.69 9.58 0.35
CA GLU A 97 -5.55 8.86 -0.92
C GLU A 97 -5.11 9.79 -2.06
N LYS A 98 -5.79 10.94 -2.24
CA LYS A 98 -5.38 11.96 -3.21
C LYS A 98 -3.96 12.50 -2.95
N ALA A 99 -3.60 12.73 -1.69
CA ALA A 99 -2.28 13.21 -1.32
C ALA A 99 -1.19 12.16 -1.61
N TYR A 100 -1.48 10.88 -1.36
CA TYR A 100 -0.61 9.75 -1.68
C TYR A 100 -0.43 9.60 -3.19
N ASP A 101 -1.52 9.58 -3.96
CA ASP A 101 -1.47 9.45 -5.43
C ASP A 101 -0.72 10.62 -6.07
N LYS A 102 -0.93 11.84 -5.57
CA LYS A 102 -0.15 13.01 -5.99
C LYS A 102 1.33 12.84 -5.67
N ALA A 103 1.69 12.49 -4.43
CA ALA A 103 3.08 12.29 -4.04
C ALA A 103 3.76 11.19 -4.87
N LEU A 104 3.04 10.12 -5.23
CA LEU A 104 3.51 9.06 -6.10
C LEU A 104 3.72 9.53 -7.55
N ALA A 105 2.83 10.39 -8.08
CA ALA A 105 2.97 10.99 -9.41
C ALA A 105 4.14 11.99 -9.47
N ASP A 106 4.27 12.84 -8.44
CA ASP A 106 5.35 13.82 -8.30
C ASP A 106 6.70 13.08 -8.20
N ALA A 107 6.82 12.08 -7.31
CA ALA A 107 8.05 11.28 -7.16
C ALA A 107 8.43 10.49 -8.43
N ARG A 108 7.46 9.97 -9.19
CA ARG A 108 7.73 9.35 -10.50
C ARG A 108 8.24 10.37 -11.52
N THR A 109 7.70 11.58 -11.51
CA THR A 109 8.12 12.67 -12.40
C THR A 109 9.54 13.12 -12.06
N GLU A 110 9.84 13.32 -10.78
CA GLU A 110 11.18 13.66 -10.28
C GLU A 110 12.20 12.56 -10.58
N ALA A 111 11.88 11.29 -10.32
CA ALA A 111 12.76 10.17 -10.66
C ALA A 111 13.06 10.09 -12.17
N ASN A 112 12.07 10.33 -13.03
CA ASN A 112 12.28 10.38 -14.48
C ASN A 112 13.14 11.59 -14.89
N ALA A 113 12.99 12.75 -14.24
CA ALA A 113 13.81 13.93 -14.48
C ALA A 113 15.29 13.66 -14.09
N ILE A 114 15.54 13.11 -12.90
CA ILE A 114 16.89 12.73 -12.43
C ILE A 114 17.53 11.72 -13.40
N VAL A 115 16.79 10.71 -13.88
CA VAL A 115 17.30 9.74 -14.85
C VAL A 115 17.60 10.38 -16.21
N ALA A 116 16.83 11.38 -16.63
CA ALA A 116 17.10 12.12 -17.87
C ALA A 116 18.33 13.03 -17.75
N GLU A 117 18.45 13.76 -16.63
CA GLU A 117 19.58 14.64 -16.32
C GLU A 117 20.89 13.85 -16.20
N ALA A 118 20.91 12.78 -15.40
CA ALA A 118 22.08 11.91 -15.24
C ALA A 118 22.51 11.26 -16.57
N LYS A 119 21.57 10.90 -17.45
CA LYS A 119 21.89 10.40 -18.80
C LYS A 119 22.50 11.47 -19.69
N ALA A 120 22.03 12.72 -19.60
CA ALA A 120 22.58 13.83 -20.36
C ALA A 120 24.00 14.17 -19.90
N GLU A 121 24.23 14.22 -18.58
CA GLU A 121 25.55 14.45 -17.98
C GLU A 121 26.54 13.33 -18.37
N ILE A 122 26.16 12.06 -18.19
CA ILE A 122 26.98 10.90 -18.60
C ILE A 122 27.30 10.92 -20.10
N GLN A 123 26.37 11.34 -20.96
CA GLN A 123 26.64 11.42 -22.40
C GLN A 123 27.68 12.51 -22.71
N VAL A 124 27.59 13.68 -22.06
CA VAL A 124 28.58 14.76 -22.22
C VAL A 124 29.97 14.33 -21.73
N GLU A 125 30.06 13.65 -20.58
CA GLU A 125 31.33 13.11 -20.08
C GLU A 125 31.90 12.02 -21.01
N LEU A 126 31.05 11.13 -21.51
CA LEU A 126 31.43 10.06 -22.44
C LEU A 126 31.97 10.64 -23.75
N ASP A 127 31.27 11.59 -24.36
CA ASP A 127 31.69 12.25 -25.60
C ASP A 127 33.04 12.98 -25.40
N ALA A 128 33.22 13.62 -24.24
CA ALA A 128 34.47 14.31 -23.90
C ALA A 128 35.65 13.35 -23.67
N GLU A 129 35.46 12.20 -23.01
CA GLU A 129 36.54 11.22 -22.81
C GLU A 129 36.79 10.38 -24.06
N MET A 130 35.78 10.13 -24.90
CA MET A 130 35.96 9.58 -26.24
C MET A 130 36.84 10.49 -27.10
N ALA A 131 36.53 11.80 -27.17
CA ALA A 131 37.35 12.75 -27.91
C ALA A 131 38.81 12.81 -27.42
N LYS A 132 39.05 12.71 -26.09
CA LYS A 132 40.40 12.57 -25.52
C LYS A 132 41.06 11.23 -25.89
N ALA A 133 40.31 10.13 -25.89
CA ALA A 133 40.82 8.83 -26.27
C ALA A 133 41.25 8.81 -27.75
N ASP A 134 40.41 9.32 -28.64
CA ASP A 134 40.70 9.44 -30.08
C ASP A 134 41.93 10.32 -30.34
N ALA A 135 42.06 11.45 -29.62
CA ALA A 135 43.25 12.30 -29.70
C ALA A 135 44.53 11.57 -29.27
N ARG A 136 44.51 10.86 -28.14
CA ARG A 136 45.65 10.03 -27.66
C ARG A 136 45.98 8.88 -28.63
N ILE A 137 44.97 8.28 -29.27
CA ILE A 137 45.15 7.24 -30.27
C ILE A 137 45.81 7.83 -31.53
N ALA A 138 45.34 8.98 -32.02
CA ALA A 138 45.90 9.65 -33.18
C ALA A 138 47.37 10.07 -32.95
N GLU A 139 47.68 10.65 -31.79
CA GLU A 139 49.05 11.01 -31.39
C GLU A 139 49.97 9.77 -31.39
N LYS A 140 49.55 8.69 -30.73
CA LYS A 140 50.34 7.46 -30.63
C LYS A 140 50.48 6.71 -31.95
N THR A 141 49.48 6.78 -32.83
CA THR A 141 49.57 6.27 -34.20
C THR A 141 50.61 7.07 -34.99
N ALA A 142 50.58 8.41 -34.94
CA ALA A 142 51.57 9.24 -35.63
C ALA A 142 53.00 9.03 -35.11
N GLU A 143 53.19 8.89 -33.79
CA GLU A 143 54.47 8.51 -33.18
C GLU A 143 54.96 7.15 -33.70
N SER A 144 54.06 6.15 -33.72
CA SER A 144 54.37 4.80 -34.20
C SER A 144 54.69 4.78 -35.70
N GLU A 145 53.99 5.56 -36.52
CA GLU A 145 54.25 5.70 -37.95
C GLU A 145 55.61 6.36 -38.22
N ALA A 146 55.97 7.40 -37.44
CA ALA A 146 57.28 8.05 -37.52
C ALA A 146 58.41 7.08 -37.13
N ALA A 147 58.27 6.36 -36.01
CA ALA A 147 59.24 5.35 -35.58
C ALA A 147 59.39 4.20 -36.60
N ILE A 148 58.28 3.73 -37.19
CA ILE A 148 58.31 2.72 -38.27
C ILE A 148 59.01 3.26 -39.52
N ALA A 149 58.81 4.55 -39.87
CA ALA A 149 59.49 5.17 -41.00
C ALA A 149 61.01 5.29 -40.78
N GLU A 150 61.43 5.69 -39.58
CA GLU A 150 62.84 5.74 -39.18
C GLU A 150 63.49 4.35 -39.20
N ILE A 151 62.83 3.34 -38.59
CA ILE A 151 63.30 1.94 -38.62
C ILE A 151 63.40 1.43 -40.06
N LYS A 152 62.45 1.76 -40.94
CA LYS A 152 62.53 1.39 -42.37
C LYS A 152 63.70 2.06 -43.07
N ALA A 153 63.93 3.36 -42.85
CA ALA A 153 65.05 4.08 -43.46
C ALA A 153 66.40 3.48 -43.01
N GLY A 154 66.59 3.30 -41.70
CA GLY A 154 67.79 2.67 -41.15
C GLY A 154 67.95 1.21 -41.58
N ALA A 155 66.86 0.45 -41.75
CA ALA A 155 66.93 -0.91 -42.30
C ALA A 155 67.40 -0.91 -43.76
N THR A 156 66.90 0.00 -44.60
CA THR A 156 67.36 0.14 -46.00
C THR A 156 68.84 0.50 -46.07
N GLU A 157 69.31 1.43 -45.23
CA GLU A 157 70.72 1.81 -45.16
C GLU A 157 71.60 0.63 -44.72
N ASN A 158 71.26 -0.04 -43.61
CA ASN A 158 71.98 -1.23 -43.14
C ASN A 158 72.00 -2.37 -44.18
N VAL A 159 70.90 -2.60 -44.91
CA VAL A 159 70.87 -3.59 -46.00
C VAL A 159 71.80 -3.17 -47.14
N SER A 160 71.91 -1.88 -47.46
CA SER A 160 72.84 -1.42 -48.50
C SER A 160 74.31 -1.65 -48.11
N ILE A 161 74.68 -1.37 -46.86
CA ILE A 161 76.02 -1.63 -46.31
C ILE A 161 76.36 -3.13 -46.39
N VAL A 162 75.49 -3.98 -45.82
CA VAL A 162 75.69 -5.44 -45.82
C VAL A 162 75.73 -6.00 -47.25
N ALA A 163 74.91 -5.49 -48.17
CA ALA A 163 74.92 -5.92 -49.57
C ALA A 163 76.23 -5.56 -50.28
N ARG A 164 76.78 -4.36 -50.04
CA ARG A 164 78.09 -3.94 -50.58
C ARG A 164 79.23 -4.77 -49.99
N ASP A 165 79.24 -4.99 -48.67
CA ASP A 165 80.28 -5.77 -48.00
C ASP A 165 80.29 -7.23 -48.50
N VAL A 166 79.12 -7.88 -48.53
CA VAL A 166 78.97 -9.25 -49.07
C VAL A 166 79.34 -9.32 -50.55
N ALA A 167 79.00 -8.30 -51.37
CA ALA A 167 79.39 -8.26 -52.77
C ALA A 167 80.92 -8.15 -52.95
N ARG A 168 81.61 -7.32 -52.15
CA ARG A 168 83.08 -7.21 -52.18
C ARG A 168 83.76 -8.51 -51.73
N GLU A 169 83.25 -9.17 -50.70
CA GLU A 169 83.74 -10.50 -50.28
C GLU A 169 83.57 -11.55 -51.38
N ILE A 170 82.40 -11.61 -52.04
CA ILE A 170 82.14 -12.56 -53.12
C ILE A 170 83.05 -12.32 -54.33
N VAL A 171 83.27 -11.07 -54.74
CA VAL A 171 84.20 -10.73 -55.86
C VAL A 171 85.63 -11.18 -55.52
N THR A 172 86.07 -10.91 -54.29
CA THR A 172 87.40 -11.32 -53.80
C THR A 172 87.55 -12.84 -53.75
N ALA A 173 86.53 -13.55 -53.24
CA ALA A 173 86.51 -15.01 -53.14
C ALA A 173 86.48 -15.71 -54.50
N LEU A 174 85.90 -15.07 -55.53
CA LEU A 174 85.92 -15.53 -56.92
C LEU A 174 87.23 -15.21 -57.67
N GLY A 175 88.20 -14.57 -57.01
CA GLY A 175 89.51 -14.25 -57.59
C GLY A 175 89.56 -12.99 -58.44
N GLY A 176 88.55 -12.11 -58.33
CA GLY A 176 88.56 -10.78 -58.93
C GLY A 176 89.15 -9.73 -57.99
N GLU A 177 89.68 -8.63 -58.54
CA GLU A 177 90.05 -7.46 -57.76
C GLU A 177 88.81 -6.60 -57.51
N ALA A 178 88.42 -6.43 -56.24
CA ALA A 178 87.20 -5.73 -55.86
C ALA A 178 87.40 -4.20 -55.92
N ASP A 179 87.19 -3.61 -57.10
CA ASP A 179 87.03 -2.15 -57.23
C ASP A 179 85.77 -1.71 -56.46
N GLY A 180 86.00 -1.08 -55.30
CA GLY A 180 84.93 -0.58 -54.43
C GLY A 180 84.01 0.43 -55.12
N SER A 181 84.51 1.21 -56.09
CA SER A 181 83.66 2.14 -56.85
C SER A 181 82.69 1.40 -57.76
N ALA A 182 83.15 0.36 -58.45
CA ALA A 182 82.33 -0.43 -59.36
C ALA A 182 81.32 -1.32 -58.61
N VAL A 183 81.72 -1.90 -57.48
CA VAL A 183 80.82 -2.73 -56.64
C VAL A 183 79.73 -1.87 -56.00
N ASP A 184 80.07 -0.71 -55.43
CA ASP A 184 79.08 0.17 -54.81
C ASP A 184 78.07 0.70 -55.86
N GLN A 185 78.51 1.10 -57.06
CA GLN A 185 77.60 1.45 -58.17
C GLN A 185 76.69 0.29 -58.58
N ALA A 186 77.23 -0.92 -58.73
CA ALA A 186 76.44 -2.09 -59.14
C ALA A 186 75.40 -2.51 -58.10
N VAL A 187 75.68 -2.32 -56.81
CA VAL A 187 74.71 -2.55 -55.73
C VAL A 187 73.63 -1.46 -55.73
N ASP A 188 74.02 -0.19 -55.86
CA ASP A 188 73.07 0.93 -55.88
C ASP A 188 72.10 0.85 -57.06
N ASP A 189 72.57 0.49 -58.26
CA ASP A 189 71.72 0.23 -59.44
C ASP A 189 70.71 -0.91 -59.19
N LYS A 190 71.08 -1.95 -58.43
CA LYS A 190 70.20 -3.11 -58.14
C LYS A 190 69.25 -2.89 -56.96
N MET A 191 69.60 -2.02 -56.02
CA MET A 191 68.74 -1.60 -54.92
C MET A 191 67.74 -0.52 -55.39
N GLY A 192 68.21 0.48 -56.15
CA GLY A 192 67.38 1.55 -56.70
C GLY A 192 66.36 1.08 -57.74
N ALA A 193 66.66 0.02 -58.51
CA ALA A 193 65.72 -0.59 -59.46
C ALA A 193 64.60 -1.43 -58.81
N ARG A 194 64.48 -1.43 -57.47
CA ARG A 194 63.56 -2.29 -56.71
C ARG A 194 62.71 -1.58 -55.65
N ALA A 195 62.81 -0.25 -55.57
CA ALA A 195 61.94 0.64 -54.81
C ALA A 195 60.76 1.14 -55.66
#